data_AF-A0AAU8ACU9-F1
#
_entry.id   AF-A0AAU8ACU9-F1
#
_cell.length_a   1.000
_cell.length_b   1.000
_cell.length_c   1.000
_cell.angle_alpha   90.00
_cell.angle_beta   90.00
_cell.angle_gamma   90.00
#
_symmetry.space_group_name_H-M   'P 1'
#
loop_
_entity.id
_entity.type
_entity.pdbx_description
1 polymer ?
#
loop_
_entity_poly.entity_id
_entity_poly.type
_entity_poly.pdbx_seq_one_letter_code
_entity_poly.pdbx_strand_id
1 'polypeptide(L)'
;MRHALALIALLPAGGAAAQDLPALHAVTGVAADDVLNVRAAPDAGAEILGALAPSARDIEVTARDAAGGWGRIVTEEGVGWVSMAFLAPEENGSLPGVAGLHCFGTEPFWGYEVRQNGAASWSTPEGEAESLSAGPFDTARGMYAPFSSVAVAEGLQAVLVASPDSQCSDGMSDRLYGLSATLVLTDRISGTYGGCCALLP
;
A
#
# COMPACT_ATOMS: atom_id res chain seq x y z
N MET A 1 -20.58 -59.74 -5.20
CA MET A 1 -19.53 -58.70 -5.13
C MET A 1 -20.21 -57.39 -4.79
N ARG A 2 -19.97 -56.86 -3.58
CA ARG A 2 -20.66 -55.67 -3.04
C ARG A 2 -19.85 -54.43 -3.43
N HIS A 3 -20.41 -53.57 -4.27
CA HIS A 3 -19.80 -52.29 -4.62
C HIS A 3 -19.89 -51.32 -3.44
N ALA A 4 -18.75 -50.94 -2.88
CA ALA A 4 -18.67 -49.88 -1.87
C ALA A 4 -18.58 -48.53 -2.61
N LEU A 5 -19.62 -47.71 -2.51
CA LEU A 5 -19.61 -46.33 -2.95
C LEU A 5 -18.79 -45.51 -1.93
N ALA A 6 -17.64 -44.98 -2.35
CA ALA A 6 -16.88 -44.02 -1.55
C ALA A 6 -17.49 -42.63 -1.73
N LEU A 7 -18.05 -42.09 -0.65
CA LEU A 7 -18.57 -40.72 -0.60
C LEU A 7 -17.38 -39.76 -0.43
N ILE A 8 -17.01 -39.05 -1.49
CA ILE A 8 -16.00 -37.98 -1.42
C ILE A 8 -16.68 -36.76 -0.81
N ALA A 9 -16.32 -36.43 0.43
CA ALA A 9 -16.72 -35.19 1.08
C ALA A 9 -15.95 -34.02 0.45
N LEU A 10 -16.63 -33.21 -0.37
CA LEU A 10 -16.13 -31.90 -0.79
C LEU A 10 -16.16 -30.97 0.43
N LEU A 11 -15.00 -30.76 1.05
CA LEU A 11 -14.79 -29.65 1.99
C LEU A 11 -14.87 -28.33 1.21
N PRO A 12 -15.67 -27.35 1.65
CA PRO A 12 -15.62 -26.02 1.06
C PRO A 12 -14.24 -25.43 1.39
N ALA A 13 -13.42 -25.23 0.36
CA ALA A 13 -12.26 -24.37 0.46
C ALA A 13 -12.81 -22.97 0.79
N GLY A 14 -12.74 -22.57 2.06
CA GLY A 14 -12.94 -21.19 2.44
C GLY A 14 -11.95 -20.37 1.63
N GLY A 15 -12.45 -19.56 0.70
CA GLY A 15 -11.61 -18.63 -0.04
C GLY A 15 -10.83 -17.83 0.97
N ALA A 16 -9.50 -17.92 0.93
CA ALA A 16 -8.67 -16.97 1.62
C ALA A 16 -9.15 -15.60 1.16
N ALA A 17 -9.67 -14.79 2.08
CA ALA A 17 -9.90 -13.40 1.79
C ALA A 17 -8.54 -12.85 1.36
N ALA A 18 -8.38 -12.63 0.06
CA ALA A 18 -7.31 -11.81 -0.45
C ALA A 18 -7.57 -10.44 0.17
N GLN A 19 -6.92 -10.14 1.29
CA GLN A 19 -7.02 -8.82 1.88
C GLN A 19 -6.46 -7.83 0.88
N ASP A 20 -7.21 -6.75 0.63
CA ASP A 20 -6.84 -5.69 -0.30
C ASP A 20 -5.56 -5.02 0.22
N LEU A 21 -4.43 -5.40 -0.35
CA LEU A 21 -3.13 -4.78 -0.06
C LEU A 21 -2.81 -3.72 -1.13
N PRO A 22 -2.10 -2.64 -0.76
CA PRO A 22 -1.52 -2.41 0.56
C PRO A 22 -2.55 -1.98 1.62
N ALA A 23 -2.21 -2.23 2.88
CA ALA A 23 -3.01 -1.81 4.02
C ALA A 23 -2.16 -1.52 5.27
N LEU A 24 -2.58 -0.54 6.07
CA LEU A 24 -2.00 -0.18 7.36
C LEU A 24 -2.40 -1.20 8.43
N HIS A 25 -1.43 -1.54 9.27
CA HIS A 25 -1.58 -2.46 10.39
C HIS A 25 -0.94 -1.88 11.67
N ALA A 26 -1.43 -2.36 12.82
CA ALA A 26 -0.82 -2.14 14.12
C ALA A 26 -0.24 -3.45 14.67
N VAL A 27 0.84 -3.35 15.43
CA VAL A 27 1.39 -4.49 16.18
C VAL A 27 0.40 -4.90 17.28
N THR A 28 0.22 -6.21 17.44
CA THR A 28 -0.62 -6.81 18.47
C THR A 28 -0.01 -8.10 18.99
N GLY A 29 -0.34 -8.50 20.22
CA GLY A 29 0.07 -9.79 20.79
C GLY A 29 1.56 -9.90 21.14
N VAL A 30 2.32 -8.80 21.08
CA VAL A 30 3.73 -8.72 21.50
C VAL A 30 3.79 -8.18 22.93
N ALA A 31 4.61 -8.80 23.79
CA ALA A 31 4.79 -8.35 25.16
C ALA A 31 5.48 -6.98 25.23
N ALA A 32 5.23 -6.21 26.30
CA ALA A 32 5.74 -4.84 26.43
C ALA A 32 7.27 -4.73 26.51
N ASP A 33 7.95 -5.82 26.90
CA ASP A 33 9.40 -5.97 26.99
C ASP A 33 10.00 -6.76 25.81
N ASP A 34 9.21 -7.01 24.77
CA ASP A 34 9.62 -7.73 23.55
C ASP A 34 9.42 -6.86 22.30
N VAL A 35 9.77 -7.38 21.13
CA VAL A 35 9.63 -6.70 19.83
C VAL A 35 9.14 -7.65 18.73
N LEU A 36 8.48 -7.09 17.71
CA LEU A 36 8.21 -7.80 16.48
C LEU A 36 9.37 -7.61 15.51
N ASN A 37 10.14 -8.67 15.26
CA ASN A 37 11.27 -8.61 14.33
C ASN A 37 10.81 -8.41 12.87
N VAL A 38 11.50 -7.53 12.17
CA VAL A 38 11.47 -7.38 10.71
C VAL A 38 12.62 -8.21 10.14
N ARG A 39 12.34 -9.10 9.20
CA ARG A 39 13.30 -10.09 8.70
C ARG A 39 13.58 -9.97 7.22
N ALA A 40 14.75 -10.44 6.81
CA ALA A 40 15.20 -10.41 5.41
C ALA A 40 14.38 -11.33 4.48
N ALA A 41 13.75 -12.37 5.02
CA ALA A 41 12.92 -13.32 4.28
C ALA A 41 11.69 -13.71 5.12
N PRO A 42 10.62 -14.27 4.52
CA PRO A 42 9.45 -14.76 5.23
C PRO A 42 9.75 -16.09 5.96
N ASP A 43 10.71 -16.04 6.87
CA ASP A 43 11.23 -17.16 7.65
C ASP A 43 11.65 -16.67 9.04
N ALA A 44 11.24 -17.39 10.09
CA ALA A 44 11.57 -17.06 11.48
C ALA A 44 13.06 -17.20 11.80
N GLY A 45 13.82 -17.96 11.00
CA GLY A 45 15.27 -18.10 11.09
C GLY A 45 16.05 -17.08 10.26
N ALA A 46 15.39 -16.27 9.42
CA ALA A 46 16.07 -15.28 8.60
C ALA A 46 16.68 -14.14 9.43
N GLU A 47 17.69 -13.49 8.86
CA GLU A 47 18.35 -12.31 9.44
C GLU A 47 17.33 -11.25 9.87
N ILE A 48 17.58 -10.65 11.04
CA ILE A 48 16.77 -9.55 11.57
C ILE A 48 17.33 -8.25 10.99
N LEU A 49 16.52 -7.58 10.17
CA LEU A 49 16.85 -6.27 9.59
C LEU A 49 16.46 -5.11 10.52
N GLY A 50 15.52 -5.36 11.43
CA GLY A 50 15.02 -4.35 12.35
C GLY A 50 13.94 -4.89 13.27
N ALA A 51 13.29 -4.01 14.01
CA ALA A 51 12.28 -4.37 14.98
C ALA A 51 11.19 -3.30 15.07
N LEU A 52 9.95 -3.75 15.24
CA LEU A 52 8.79 -2.91 15.52
C LEU A 52 8.44 -3.01 17.00
N ALA A 53 8.17 -1.85 17.61
CA ALA A 53 7.74 -1.79 19.00
C ALA A 53 6.37 -2.46 19.19
N PRO A 54 6.05 -2.97 20.39
CA PRO A 54 4.75 -3.58 20.69
C PRO A 54 3.55 -2.66 20.43
N SER A 55 3.76 -1.34 20.46
CA SER A 55 2.74 -0.32 20.21
C SER A 55 2.84 0.33 18.82
N ALA A 56 3.67 -0.21 17.91
CA ALA A 56 3.84 0.36 16.59
C ALA A 56 2.53 0.28 15.77
N ARG A 57 2.28 1.34 15.00
CA ARG A 57 1.07 1.56 14.18
C ARG A 57 1.49 2.04 12.79
N ASP A 58 0.52 2.15 11.90
CA ASP A 58 0.69 2.68 10.55
C ASP A 58 1.69 1.86 9.72
N ILE A 59 1.75 0.55 9.98
CA ILE A 59 2.64 -0.37 9.28
C ILE A 59 2.00 -0.75 7.96
N GLU A 60 2.47 -0.16 6.87
CA GLU A 60 2.00 -0.51 5.53
C GLU A 60 2.55 -1.88 5.11
N VAL A 61 1.66 -2.86 5.03
CA VAL A 61 1.94 -4.17 4.43
C VAL A 61 1.65 -4.07 2.94
N THR A 62 2.66 -4.26 2.09
CA THR A 62 2.55 -4.11 0.63
C THR A 62 2.30 -5.43 -0.12
N ALA A 63 2.63 -6.56 0.50
CA ALA A 63 2.38 -7.89 -0.04
C ALA A 63 2.33 -8.95 1.07
N ARG A 64 1.95 -10.17 0.71
CA ARG A 64 2.07 -11.36 1.56
C ARG A 64 2.88 -12.44 0.87
N ASP A 65 3.48 -13.32 1.65
CA ASP A 65 4.08 -14.54 1.12
C ASP A 65 2.99 -15.51 0.63
N ALA A 66 3.38 -16.58 -0.05
CA ALA A 66 2.44 -17.53 -0.64
C ALA A 66 1.54 -18.22 0.41
N ALA A 67 2.03 -18.41 1.64
CA ALA A 67 1.24 -18.99 2.73
C ALA A 67 0.41 -17.94 3.49
N GLY A 68 0.65 -16.64 3.26
CA GLY A 68 -0.03 -15.53 3.93
C GLY A 68 0.40 -15.28 5.38
N GLY A 69 1.39 -16.02 5.89
CA GLY A 69 1.90 -15.91 7.26
C GLY A 69 2.84 -14.74 7.48
N TRP A 70 3.39 -14.18 6.40
CA TRP A 70 4.33 -13.07 6.42
C TRP A 70 3.82 -11.91 5.56
N GLY A 71 3.90 -10.71 6.11
CA GLY A 71 3.62 -9.46 5.41
C GLY A 71 4.93 -8.80 5.01
N ARG A 72 5.01 -8.33 3.78
CA ARG A 72 6.13 -7.52 3.30
C ARG A 72 5.87 -6.06 3.62
N ILE A 73 6.86 -5.38 4.19
CA ILE A 73 6.85 -3.94 4.46
C ILE A 73 8.01 -3.27 3.72
N VAL A 74 7.89 -1.99 3.40
CA VAL A 74 9.01 -1.19 2.87
C VAL A 74 9.89 -0.75 4.04
N THR A 75 11.20 -0.82 3.86
CA THR A 75 12.21 -0.36 4.85
C THR A 75 13.07 0.74 4.24
N GLU A 76 13.95 1.34 5.05
CA GLU A 76 14.92 2.32 4.55
C GLU A 76 15.83 1.72 3.46
N GLU A 77 16.17 0.44 3.55
CA GLU A 77 17.12 -0.22 2.64
C GLU A 77 16.46 -1.04 1.52
N GLY A 78 15.15 -1.30 1.58
CA GLY A 78 14.44 -2.11 0.59
C GLY A 78 13.12 -2.64 1.11
N VAL A 79 13.03 -3.96 1.29
CA VAL A 79 11.85 -4.62 1.86
C VAL A 79 12.23 -5.53 3.03
N GLY A 80 11.29 -5.69 3.96
CA GLY A 80 11.40 -6.63 5.07
C GLY A 80 10.11 -7.41 5.26
N TRP A 81 10.19 -8.49 6.04
CA TRP A 81 9.09 -9.41 6.30
C TRP A 81 8.76 -9.45 7.79
N VAL A 82 7.48 -9.33 8.13
CA VAL A 82 6.96 -9.39 9.50
C VAL A 82 5.90 -10.47 9.60
N SER A 83 5.82 -11.14 10.75
CA SER A 83 4.81 -12.18 10.93
C SER A 83 3.42 -11.56 11.08
N MET A 84 2.48 -11.99 10.23
CA MET A 84 1.10 -11.51 10.25
C MET A 84 0.32 -11.96 11.47
N ALA A 85 0.85 -12.92 12.25
CA ALA A 85 0.25 -13.33 13.52
C ALA A 85 0.29 -12.21 14.59
N PHE A 86 1.18 -11.24 14.43
CA PHE A 86 1.37 -10.12 15.36
C PHE A 86 0.96 -8.77 14.75
N LEU A 87 0.19 -8.79 13.66
CA LEU A 87 -0.37 -7.59 13.04
C LEU A 87 -1.90 -7.67 12.99
N ALA A 88 -2.55 -6.57 13.37
CA ALA A 88 -3.98 -6.36 13.18
C ALA A 88 -4.20 -5.23 12.16
N PRO A 89 -5.14 -5.38 11.21
CA PRO A 89 -5.46 -4.30 10.27
C PRO A 89 -6.00 -3.09 11.02
N GLU A 90 -5.61 -1.89 10.59
CA GLU A 90 -6.15 -0.64 11.11
C GLU A 90 -7.51 -0.31 10.46
N GLU A 91 -8.40 0.32 11.23
CA GLU A 91 -9.66 0.81 10.69
C GLU A 91 -9.37 1.88 9.63
N ASN A 92 -10.02 1.76 8.46
CA ASN A 92 -9.75 2.61 7.30
C ASN A 92 -8.28 2.57 6.83
N GLY A 93 -7.52 1.52 7.17
CA GLY A 93 -6.11 1.40 6.82
C GLY A 93 -5.83 1.07 5.35
N SER A 94 -6.84 0.93 4.50
CA SER A 94 -6.69 0.61 3.08
C SER A 94 -7.54 1.54 2.21
N LEU A 95 -7.22 1.61 0.92
CA LEU A 95 -8.06 2.35 -0.03
C LEU A 95 -9.45 1.68 -0.16
N PRO A 96 -10.53 2.46 -0.37
CA PRO A 96 -10.56 3.93 -0.46
C PRO A 96 -10.65 4.63 0.91
N GLY A 97 -10.60 3.91 2.04
CA GLY A 97 -10.81 4.46 3.39
C GLY A 97 -9.65 5.27 3.96
N VAL A 98 -8.41 5.01 3.51
CA VAL A 98 -7.19 5.62 4.03
C VAL A 98 -7.19 7.16 3.95
N ALA A 99 -6.52 7.80 4.92
CA ALA A 99 -6.48 9.24 5.05
C ALA A 99 -5.79 9.94 3.87
N GLY A 100 -4.77 9.32 3.28
CA GLY A 100 -4.10 9.86 2.12
C GLY A 100 -3.17 8.90 1.39
N LEU A 101 -2.55 9.42 0.33
CA LEU A 101 -1.50 8.76 -0.43
C LEU A 101 -0.33 9.72 -0.64
N HIS A 102 0.88 9.18 -0.59
CA HIS A 102 2.08 9.84 -1.09
C HIS A 102 2.56 9.07 -2.32
N CYS A 103 2.43 9.69 -3.48
CA CYS A 103 2.83 9.13 -4.77
C CYS A 103 4.04 9.86 -5.32
N PHE A 104 4.91 9.16 -6.01
CA PHE A 104 6.18 9.71 -6.48
C PHE A 104 6.71 8.91 -7.66
N GLY A 105 7.59 9.55 -8.44
CA GLY A 105 8.38 8.91 -9.48
C GLY A 105 9.81 9.44 -9.48
N THR A 106 10.69 8.68 -10.13
CA THR A 106 12.14 8.91 -10.12
C THR A 106 12.68 9.43 -11.46
N GLU A 107 12.00 9.17 -12.58
CA GLU A 107 12.39 9.73 -13.88
C GLU A 107 11.14 10.09 -14.73
N PRO A 108 10.74 11.38 -14.78
CA PRO A 108 11.29 12.49 -14.00
C PRO A 108 11.04 12.33 -12.49
N PHE A 109 11.82 13.03 -11.67
CA PHE A 109 11.54 13.11 -10.23
C PHE A 109 10.31 13.98 -9.96
N TRP A 110 9.34 13.44 -9.22
CA TRP A 110 8.14 14.16 -8.81
C TRP A 110 7.54 13.59 -7.53
N GLY A 111 6.78 14.42 -6.83
CA GLY A 111 6.00 14.04 -5.65
C GLY A 111 4.56 14.56 -5.74
N TYR A 112 3.62 13.75 -5.27
CA TYR A 112 2.22 14.13 -5.10
C TYR A 112 1.69 13.54 -3.79
N GLU A 113 1.42 14.39 -2.81
CA GLU A 113 0.71 14.01 -1.60
C GLU A 113 -0.75 14.42 -1.73
N VAL A 114 -1.68 13.53 -1.35
CA VAL A 114 -3.11 13.82 -1.35
C VAL A 114 -3.76 13.27 -0.09
N ARG A 115 -4.50 14.13 0.61
CA ARG A 115 -5.38 13.76 1.73
C ARG A 115 -6.84 13.77 1.29
N GLN A 116 -7.58 12.77 1.72
CA GLN A 116 -9.00 12.64 1.40
C GLN A 116 -9.79 13.84 1.94
N ASN A 117 -10.60 14.48 1.09
CA ASN A 117 -11.39 15.67 1.45
C ASN A 117 -10.55 16.82 2.06
N GLY A 118 -9.28 16.93 1.66
CA GLY A 118 -8.33 17.84 2.29
C GLY A 118 -7.39 18.49 1.28
N ALA A 119 -6.13 18.65 1.69
CA ALA A 119 -5.09 19.22 0.85
C ALA A 119 -4.47 18.14 -0.06
N ALA A 120 -4.06 18.57 -1.26
CA ALA A 120 -3.07 17.88 -2.06
C ALA A 120 -1.92 18.83 -2.40
N SER A 121 -0.73 18.28 -2.58
CA SER A 121 0.45 19.02 -3.00
C SER A 121 1.16 18.27 -4.13
N TRP A 122 1.53 19.00 -5.17
CA TRP A 122 2.38 18.53 -6.26
C TRP A 122 3.74 19.23 -6.16
N SER A 123 4.82 18.51 -6.41
CA SER A 123 6.16 19.10 -6.44
C SER A 123 7.11 18.37 -7.39
N THR A 124 8.11 19.11 -7.87
CA THR A 124 9.32 18.56 -8.50
C THR A 124 10.54 19.18 -7.83
N PRO A 125 11.75 18.61 -7.97
CA PRO A 125 12.96 19.19 -7.39
C PRO A 125 13.30 20.60 -7.90
N GLU A 126 12.87 20.95 -9.11
CA GLU A 126 13.20 22.22 -9.77
C GLU A 126 12.16 23.32 -9.54
N GLY A 127 10.94 22.93 -9.15
CA GLY A 127 9.79 23.83 -9.06
C GLY A 127 9.35 24.13 -7.63
N GLU A 128 8.55 25.19 -7.48
CA GLU A 128 7.79 25.41 -6.25
C GLU A 128 6.64 24.40 -6.15
N ALA A 129 6.31 23.99 -4.92
CA ALA A 129 5.20 23.07 -4.70
C ALA A 129 3.85 23.77 -4.96
N GLU A 130 2.97 23.10 -5.70
CA GLU A 130 1.62 23.56 -6.01
C GLU A 130 0.64 22.95 -5.02
N SER A 131 -0.23 23.76 -4.42
CA SER A 131 -1.25 23.30 -3.47
C SER A 131 -2.61 23.22 -4.14
N LEU A 132 -3.33 22.12 -3.92
CA LEU A 132 -4.67 21.86 -4.45
C LEU A 132 -5.62 21.43 -3.33
N SER A 133 -6.92 21.55 -3.59
CA SER A 133 -7.98 20.98 -2.74
C SER A 133 -8.45 19.66 -3.34
N ALA A 134 -8.31 18.57 -2.59
CA ALA A 134 -8.69 17.23 -3.00
C ALA A 134 -10.10 16.85 -2.56
N GLY A 135 -10.79 16.12 -3.43
CA GLY A 135 -12.03 15.42 -3.09
C GLY A 135 -11.78 14.10 -2.35
N PRO A 136 -12.82 13.25 -2.23
CA PRO A 136 -12.65 11.92 -1.66
C PRO A 136 -11.88 10.99 -2.61
N PHE A 137 -11.39 9.86 -2.09
CA PHE A 137 -11.01 8.74 -2.95
C PHE A 137 -12.27 8.07 -3.49
N ASP A 138 -12.28 7.74 -4.78
CA ASP A 138 -13.34 6.95 -5.42
C ASP A 138 -12.75 5.63 -5.92
N THR A 139 -13.61 4.62 -6.06
CA THR A 139 -13.24 3.34 -6.68
C THR A 139 -13.89 3.27 -8.06
N ALA A 140 -13.14 2.76 -9.04
CA ALA A 140 -13.65 2.60 -10.39
C ALA A 140 -14.98 1.81 -10.41
N ARG A 141 -15.97 2.32 -11.15
CA ARG A 141 -17.36 1.83 -11.09
C ARG A 141 -17.44 0.35 -11.45
N GLY A 142 -18.02 -0.44 -10.55
CA GLY A 142 -18.21 -1.88 -10.74
C GLY A 142 -16.92 -2.71 -10.60
N MET A 143 -15.85 -2.13 -10.07
CA MET A 143 -14.55 -2.79 -9.86
C MET A 143 -14.08 -2.60 -8.41
N TYR A 144 -13.07 -3.38 -8.00
CA TYR A 144 -12.40 -3.21 -6.70
C TYR A 144 -11.24 -2.22 -6.76
N ALA A 145 -10.68 -2.03 -7.95
CA ALA A 145 -9.60 -1.11 -8.29
C ALA A 145 -9.68 -0.77 -9.80
N PRO A 146 -9.03 0.30 -10.29
CA PRO A 146 -8.20 1.25 -9.57
C PRO A 146 -9.02 2.20 -8.67
N PHE A 147 -8.29 2.93 -7.85
CA PHE A 147 -8.79 4.04 -7.05
C PHE A 147 -8.42 5.36 -7.72
N SER A 148 -9.20 6.41 -7.48
CA SER A 148 -8.89 7.73 -8.00
C SER A 148 -9.08 8.83 -6.98
N SER A 149 -8.36 9.93 -7.19
CA SER A 149 -8.56 11.20 -6.51
C SER A 149 -8.52 12.33 -7.52
N VAL A 150 -9.34 13.35 -7.31
CA VAL A 150 -9.32 14.58 -8.08
C VAL A 150 -9.05 15.73 -7.14
N ALA A 151 -8.04 16.53 -7.46
CA ALA A 151 -7.72 17.77 -6.76
C ALA A 151 -7.67 18.95 -7.72
N VAL A 152 -8.08 20.12 -7.24
CA VAL A 152 -8.18 21.33 -8.04
C VAL A 152 -7.61 22.55 -7.31
N ALA A 153 -7.01 23.44 -8.09
CA ALA A 153 -6.59 24.78 -7.71
C ALA A 153 -6.89 25.75 -8.87
N GLU A 154 -6.61 27.04 -8.69
CA GLU A 154 -6.80 28.01 -9.77
C GLU A 154 -5.87 27.70 -10.96
N GLY A 155 -6.49 27.34 -12.09
CA GLY A 155 -5.77 26.98 -13.32
C GLY A 155 -4.90 25.73 -13.18
N LEU A 156 -5.22 24.80 -12.28
CA LEU A 156 -4.53 23.53 -12.15
C LEU A 156 -5.50 22.45 -11.68
N GLN A 157 -5.49 21.31 -12.36
CA GLN A 157 -6.21 20.12 -11.94
C GLN A 157 -5.26 18.92 -11.91
N ALA A 158 -5.42 18.09 -10.89
CA ALA A 158 -4.72 16.84 -10.72
C ALA A 158 -5.73 15.69 -10.67
N VAL A 159 -5.51 14.67 -11.49
CA VAL A 159 -6.26 13.40 -11.47
C VAL A 159 -5.28 12.29 -11.18
N LEU A 160 -5.36 11.71 -9.99
CA LEU A 160 -4.60 10.53 -9.59
C LEU A 160 -5.41 9.28 -9.87
N VAL A 161 -4.78 8.28 -10.47
CA VAL A 161 -5.27 6.90 -10.57
C VAL A 161 -4.23 5.99 -9.91
N ALA A 162 -4.63 5.29 -8.85
CA ALA A 162 -3.78 4.36 -8.12
C ALA A 162 -4.30 2.92 -8.25
N SER A 163 -3.43 1.97 -8.59
CA SER A 163 -3.80 0.55 -8.77
C SER A 163 -2.96 -0.35 -7.87
N PRO A 164 -3.53 -1.40 -7.26
CA PRO A 164 -2.76 -2.43 -6.59
C PRO A 164 -1.70 -3.02 -7.52
N ASP A 165 -0.44 -2.90 -7.10
CA ASP A 165 0.73 -3.45 -7.76
C ASP A 165 1.80 -3.70 -6.70
N SER A 166 1.86 -4.94 -6.21
CA SER A 166 2.85 -5.34 -5.22
C SER A 166 4.27 -5.39 -5.77
N GLN A 167 4.50 -5.11 -7.05
CA GLN A 167 5.83 -5.09 -7.63
C GLN A 167 6.21 -3.69 -8.12
N CYS A 168 5.45 -2.66 -7.73
CA CYS A 168 5.80 -1.29 -8.06
C CYS A 168 7.16 -0.93 -7.45
N SER A 169 8.09 -0.54 -8.31
CA SER A 169 9.45 -0.16 -7.95
C SER A 169 9.71 1.27 -8.42
N ASP A 170 10.51 1.99 -7.64
CA ASP A 170 11.03 3.30 -8.02
C ASP A 170 12.22 3.21 -8.99
N GLY A 171 12.64 2.01 -9.39
CA GLY A 171 13.73 1.77 -10.35
C GLY A 171 15.12 2.15 -9.86
N MET A 172 15.25 2.67 -8.64
CA MET A 172 16.49 3.21 -8.07
C MET A 172 16.88 2.52 -6.76
N SER A 173 15.93 1.84 -6.10
CA SER A 173 16.13 1.08 -4.87
C SER A 173 15.51 -0.31 -4.95
N ASP A 174 15.83 -1.16 -3.96
CA ASP A 174 15.24 -2.49 -3.79
C ASP A 174 13.86 -2.44 -3.09
N ARG A 175 13.24 -1.26 -3.01
CA ARG A 175 11.91 -1.08 -2.39
C ARG A 175 10.82 -1.54 -3.36
N LEU A 176 9.85 -2.28 -2.82
CA LEU A 176 8.65 -2.72 -3.55
C LEU A 176 7.39 -2.23 -2.82
N TYR A 177 6.74 -1.26 -3.44
CA TYR A 177 5.52 -0.62 -2.96
C TYR A 177 4.29 -1.48 -3.31
N GLY A 178 3.14 -1.10 -2.75
CA GLY A 178 1.88 -1.82 -2.98
C GLY A 178 1.01 -1.22 -4.08
N LEU A 179 1.31 0.00 -4.54
CA LEU A 179 0.48 0.74 -5.49
C LEU A 179 1.32 1.32 -6.61
N SER A 180 0.83 1.17 -7.84
CA SER A 180 1.26 1.97 -8.98
C SER A 180 0.40 3.23 -9.12
N ALA A 181 0.99 4.29 -9.66
CA ALA A 181 0.39 5.62 -9.81
C ALA A 181 0.41 6.05 -11.27
N THR A 182 -0.72 6.55 -11.76
CA THR A 182 -0.79 7.44 -12.92
C THR A 182 -1.37 8.77 -12.45
N LEU A 183 -0.56 9.83 -12.47
CA LEU A 183 -1.01 11.19 -12.17
C LEU A 183 -1.10 11.99 -13.47
N VAL A 184 -2.24 12.62 -13.70
CA VAL A 184 -2.46 13.53 -14.82
C VAL A 184 -2.66 14.94 -14.29
N LEU A 185 -1.83 15.87 -14.72
CA LEU A 185 -1.96 17.30 -14.47
C LEU A 185 -2.47 18.00 -15.74
N THR A 186 -3.36 18.97 -15.58
CA THR A 186 -3.88 19.80 -16.68
C THR A 186 -3.89 21.28 -16.34
N ASP A 187 -3.99 22.12 -17.38
CA ASP A 187 -4.02 23.59 -17.36
C ASP A 187 -2.62 24.24 -17.26
N ARG A 188 -2.30 24.99 -16.18
CA ARG A 188 -1.00 25.70 -16.04
C ARG A 188 0.18 24.73 -16.09
N ILE A 189 -0.01 23.53 -15.55
CA ILE A 189 0.94 22.41 -15.62
C ILE A 189 0.21 21.28 -16.33
N SER A 190 0.82 20.75 -17.40
CA SER A 190 0.25 19.64 -18.16
C SER A 190 1.25 18.49 -18.26
N GLY A 191 0.84 17.29 -17.89
CA GLY A 191 1.69 16.11 -18.00
C GLY A 191 1.04 14.86 -17.43
N THR A 192 1.55 13.71 -17.86
CA THR A 192 1.19 12.41 -17.29
C THR A 192 2.43 11.80 -16.67
N TYR A 193 2.32 11.40 -15.41
CA TYR A 193 3.41 10.94 -14.59
C TYR A 193 3.11 9.54 -14.07
N GLY A 194 4.03 8.62 -14.34
CA GLY A 194 4.00 7.26 -13.80
C GLY A 194 4.86 7.18 -12.54
N GLY A 195 4.46 6.33 -11.58
CA GLY A 195 5.19 6.17 -10.33
C GLY A 195 4.58 5.11 -9.42
N CYS A 196 4.97 5.15 -8.14
CA CYS A 196 4.41 4.33 -7.08
C CYS A 196 3.71 5.20 -6.03
N CYS A 197 2.91 4.59 -5.16
CA CYS A 197 2.37 5.25 -3.98
C CYS A 197 2.62 4.43 -2.70
N ALA A 198 2.71 5.15 -1.58
CA ALA A 198 2.61 4.65 -0.22
C ALA A 198 1.36 5.23 0.44
N LEU A 199 0.83 4.52 1.44
CA LEU A 199 -0.31 4.96 2.23
C LEU A 199 0.11 6.06 3.22
N LEU A 200 -0.76 7.03 3.45
CA LEU A 200 -0.60 8.03 4.52
C LEU A 200 -1.67 7.83 5.59
N PRO A 201 -1.28 7.65 6.87
CA PRO A 201 -2.21 7.61 7.99
C PRO A 201 -2.82 8.99 8.32
#